data_AF-A0A0E9WNK1-F1
#
_entry.id   AF-A0A0E9WNK1-F1
#
_cell.length_a   1.000
_cell.length_b   1.000
_cell.length_c   1.000
_cell.angle_alpha   90.00
_cell.angle_beta   90.00
_cell.angle_gamma   90.00
#
_symmetry.space_group_name_H-M   'P 1'
#
loop_
_entity.id
_entity.type
_entity.pdbx_description
1 polymer ?
#
loop_
_entity_poly.entity_id
_entity_poly.type
_entity_poly.pdbx_seq_one_letter_code
_entity_poly.pdbx_strand_id
1 'polypeptide(L)'
;MCPERHLEAAQILGADVSNAKREDAGLVLADTLRQFLYDLEVDDGLAAVGYTKEDIPALVKGTLPQERVTKLAPRSHTEEDLAHLFEASMRLY
;
A
#
# COMPACT_ATOMS: atom_id res chain seq x y z
N MET A 1 9.32 -4.97 -10.62
CA MET A 1 9.30 -3.93 -9.56
C MET A 1 10.30 -2.85 -9.92
N CYS A 2 10.10 -1.60 -9.48
CA CYS A 2 10.91 -0.44 -9.89
C CYS A 2 11.60 0.21 -8.68
N PRO A 3 12.55 -0.48 -8.00
CA PRO A 3 13.08 -0.04 -6.71
C PRO A 3 13.75 1.35 -6.77
N GLU A 4 14.38 1.72 -7.89
CA GLU A 4 14.92 3.07 -8.11
C GLU A 4 13.83 4.14 -7.94
N ARG A 5 12.67 3.91 -8.55
CA ARG A 5 11.53 4.84 -8.46
C ARG A 5 10.95 4.91 -7.05
N HIS A 6 11.11 3.86 -6.24
CA HIS A 6 10.66 3.87 -4.86
C HIS A 6 11.58 4.73 -3.99
N LEU A 7 12.91 4.58 -4.15
CA LEU A 7 13.88 5.42 -3.45
C LEU A 7 13.77 6.89 -3.87
N GLU A 8 13.60 7.16 -5.18
CA GLU A 8 13.37 8.51 -5.70
C GLU A 8 12.11 9.14 -5.07
N ALA A 9 10.99 8.41 -5.06
CA ALA A 9 9.76 8.90 -4.44
C ALA A 9 9.92 9.13 -2.92
N ALA A 10 10.58 8.21 -2.21
CA ALA A 10 10.83 8.37 -0.77
C ALA A 10 11.70 9.60 -0.48
N GLN A 11 12.73 9.84 -1.29
CA GLN A 11 13.59 11.02 -1.19
C GLN A 11 12.81 12.32 -1.43
N ILE A 12 11.93 12.35 -2.45
CA ILE A 12 11.07 13.51 -2.73
C ILE A 12 10.14 13.80 -1.55
N LEU A 13 9.65 12.74 -0.88
CA LEU A 13 8.85 12.83 0.33
C LEU A 13 9.71 13.17 1.58
N GLY A 14 11.03 13.28 1.46
CA GLY A 14 11.90 13.75 2.54
C GLY A 14 12.61 12.65 3.33
N ALA A 15 12.55 11.39 2.91
CA ALA A 15 13.34 10.32 3.50
C ALA A 15 14.84 10.43 3.13
N ASP A 16 15.72 10.15 4.08
CA ASP A 16 17.15 9.98 3.78
C ASP A 16 17.40 8.59 3.18
N VAL A 17 17.74 8.56 1.90
CA VAL A 17 18.02 7.33 1.14
C VAL A 17 19.52 7.10 0.88
N SER A 18 20.41 7.89 1.49
CA SER A 18 21.85 7.88 1.21
C SER A 18 22.52 6.51 1.41
N ASN A 19 22.02 5.73 2.38
CA ASN A 19 22.52 4.38 2.71
C ASN A 19 21.49 3.28 2.40
N ALA A 20 20.39 3.60 1.72
CA ALA A 20 19.35 2.62 1.42
C ALA A 20 19.83 1.65 0.34
N LYS A 21 19.65 0.34 0.59
CA LYS A 21 19.90 -0.67 -0.44
C LYS A 21 18.70 -0.78 -1.36
N ARG A 22 18.96 -1.23 -2.59
CA ARG A 22 17.92 -1.47 -3.60
C ARG A 22 16.86 -2.49 -3.13
N GLU A 23 17.25 -3.46 -2.30
CA GLU A 23 16.34 -4.45 -1.70
C GLU A 23 15.37 -3.86 -0.67
N ASP A 24 15.78 -2.78 0.01
CA ASP A 24 14.98 -2.12 1.05
C ASP A 24 14.04 -1.04 0.47
N ALA A 25 14.19 -0.71 -0.81
CA ALA A 25 13.50 0.41 -1.47
C ALA A 25 11.98 0.40 -1.27
N GLY A 26 11.35 -0.78 -1.30
CA GLY A 26 9.92 -0.92 -1.06
C GLY A 26 9.53 -0.60 0.38
N LEU A 27 10.33 -1.05 1.36
CA LEU A 27 10.10 -0.80 2.78
C LEU A 27 10.31 0.67 3.11
N VAL A 28 11.41 1.26 2.63
CA VAL A 28 11.72 2.68 2.83
C VAL A 28 10.57 3.57 2.37
N LEU A 29 10.04 3.34 1.16
CA LEU A 29 8.89 4.11 0.68
C LEU A 29 7.62 3.84 1.51
N ALA A 30 7.34 2.59 1.85
CA ALA A 30 6.15 2.23 2.63
C ALA A 30 6.16 2.86 4.03
N ASP A 31 7.30 2.82 4.72
CA ASP A 31 7.48 3.44 6.03
C ASP A 31 7.36 4.96 5.96
N THR A 32 7.96 5.58 4.92
CA THR A 32 7.83 7.03 4.68
C THR A 32 6.36 7.41 4.51
N LEU A 33 5.61 6.70 3.67
CA LEU A 33 4.18 6.97 3.48
C LEU A 33 3.38 6.77 4.77
N ARG A 34 3.67 5.74 5.56
CA ARG A 34 3.01 5.51 6.85
C ARG A 34 3.27 6.64 7.84
N GLN A 35 4.49 7.16 7.91
CA GLN A 35 4.80 8.34 8.72
C GLN A 35 4.01 9.56 8.26
N PHE A 36 3.92 9.81 6.95
CA PHE A 36 3.10 10.90 6.41
C PHE A 36 1.64 10.79 6.79
N LEU A 37 1.04 9.60 6.68
CA LEU A 37 -0.36 9.38 7.05
C LEU A 37 -0.60 9.61 8.54
N TYR A 38 0.34 9.15 9.38
CA TYR A 38 0.30 9.38 10.82
C TYR A 38 0.40 10.87 11.16
N ASP A 39 1.35 11.59 10.58
CA ASP A 39 1.55 13.03 10.82
C ASP A 39 0.37 13.89 10.34
N LEU A 40 -0.38 13.40 9.36
CA LEU A 40 -1.61 14.02 8.84
C LEU A 40 -2.88 13.56 9.57
N GLU A 41 -2.75 12.76 10.63
CA GLU A 41 -3.86 12.24 11.43
C GLU A 41 -4.90 11.45 10.61
N VAL A 42 -4.47 10.75 9.56
CA VAL A 42 -5.35 9.88 8.75
C VAL A 42 -5.66 8.62 9.53
N ASP A 43 -6.94 8.23 9.65
CA ASP A 43 -7.38 7.01 10.33
C ASP A 43 -6.52 5.76 10.04
N ASP A 44 -6.23 4.98 11.09
CA ASP A 44 -5.36 3.79 11.03
C ASP A 44 -6.00 2.61 10.30
N GLY A 45 -5.99 2.70 8.97
CA GLY A 45 -6.43 1.63 8.09
C GLY A 45 -7.95 1.44 8.05
N LEU A 46 -8.37 0.35 7.41
CA LEU A 46 -9.77 0.08 7.10
C LEU A 46 -10.63 -0.15 8.36
N ALA A 47 -10.04 -0.69 9.43
CA ALA A 47 -10.77 -0.93 10.67
C ALA A 47 -11.20 0.37 11.37
N ALA A 48 -10.37 1.42 11.30
CA ALA A 48 -10.67 2.71 11.90
C ALA A 48 -11.87 3.41 11.21
N VAL A 49 -12.11 3.13 9.92
CA VAL A 49 -13.25 3.66 9.17
C VAL A 49 -14.46 2.73 9.12
N GLY A 50 -14.46 1.65 9.92
CA GLY A 50 -15.63 0.79 10.16
C GLY A 50 -15.73 -0.48 9.32
N TYR A 51 -14.68 -0.85 8.57
CA TYR A 51 -14.62 -2.16 7.92
C TYR A 51 -14.11 -3.24 8.86
N THR A 52 -14.48 -4.47 8.54
CA THR A 52 -14.09 -5.67 9.28
C THR A 52 -13.50 -6.71 8.32
N LYS A 53 -12.91 -7.78 8.88
CA LYS A 53 -12.38 -8.87 8.04
C LYS A 53 -13.49 -9.60 7.29
N GLU A 54 -14.70 -9.59 7.82
CA GLU A 54 -15.89 -10.15 7.18
C GLU A 54 -16.26 -9.43 5.87
N ASP A 55 -15.82 -8.17 5.69
CA ASP A 55 -16.09 -7.39 4.47
C ASP A 55 -15.14 -7.71 3.31
N ILE A 56 -14.00 -8.37 3.58
CA ILE A 56 -12.96 -8.66 2.58
C ILE A 56 -13.53 -9.34 1.32
N PRO A 57 -14.38 -10.38 1.41
CA PRO A 57 -14.95 -11.02 0.22
C PRO A 57 -15.75 -10.04 -0.66
N ALA A 58 -16.49 -9.11 -0.04
CA ALA A 58 -17.25 -8.10 -0.77
C ALA A 58 -16.33 -7.04 -1.42
N LEU A 59 -15.27 -6.62 -0.71
CA LEU A 59 -14.26 -5.68 -1.22
C LEU A 59 -13.51 -6.26 -2.42
N VAL A 60 -13.11 -7.53 -2.36
CA VAL A 60 -12.46 -8.25 -3.48
C VAL A 60 -13.41 -8.30 -4.68
N LYS A 61 -14.65 -8.75 -4.47
CA LYS A 61 -15.67 -8.83 -5.53
C LYS A 61 -15.94 -7.47 -6.19
N GLY A 62 -15.95 -6.39 -5.41
CA GLY A 62 -16.11 -5.02 -5.92
C GLY A 62 -14.89 -4.48 -6.67
N THR A 63 -13.70 -5.02 -6.41
CA THR A 63 -12.44 -4.60 -7.05
C THR A 63 -12.23 -5.24 -8.42
N LEU A 64 -12.57 -6.52 -8.57
CA LEU A 64 -12.39 -7.29 -9.81
C LEU A 64 -12.92 -6.62 -11.10
N PRO A 65 -14.15 -6.04 -11.14
CA PRO A 65 -14.65 -5.42 -12.37
C PRO A 65 -13.96 -4.10 -12.72
N GLN A 66 -13.09 -3.55 -11.87
CA GLN A 66 -12.41 -2.27 -12.08
C GLN A 66 -11.17 -2.38 -12.98
N GLU A 67 -11.26 -3.17 -14.06
CA GLU A 67 -10.13 -3.52 -14.93
C GLU A 67 -9.35 -2.33 -15.47
N ARG A 68 -10.03 -1.19 -15.73
CA ARG A 68 -9.38 0.02 -16.24
C ARG A 68 -8.31 0.55 -15.28
N VAL A 69 -8.54 0.42 -13.97
CA VAL A 69 -7.61 0.87 -12.93
C VAL A 69 -6.64 -0.25 -12.56
N THR A 70 -7.16 -1.46 -12.35
CA THR A 70 -6.35 -2.59 -11.88
C THR A 70 -5.30 -3.04 -12.91
N LYS A 71 -5.55 -2.86 -14.22
CA LYS A 71 -4.56 -3.13 -15.29
C LYS A 71 -3.42 -2.10 -15.37
N LEU A 72 -3.50 -0.97 -14.67
CA LEU A 72 -2.40 -0.01 -14.57
C LEU A 72 -1.32 -0.45 -13.58
N ALA A 73 -1.63 -1.39 -12.68
CA ALA A 73 -0.67 -1.91 -11.73
C ALA A 73 0.47 -2.63 -12.47
N PRO A 74 1.74 -2.41 -12.09
CA PRO A 74 2.89 -3.06 -12.73
C PRO A 74 3.00 -4.56 -12.40
N ARG A 75 2.10 -5.09 -11.56
CA ARG A 75 2.03 -6.50 -11.17
C ARG A 75 0.60 -7.00 -11.38
N SER A 76 0.48 -8.20 -11.95
CA SER A 76 -0.75 -8.96 -11.92
C SER A 76 -1.13 -9.31 -10.48
N HIS A 77 -2.42 -9.49 -10.25
CA HIS A 77 -2.98 -9.88 -8.95
C HIS A 77 -4.06 -10.93 -9.19
N THR A 78 -4.21 -11.79 -8.20
CA THR A 78 -5.30 -12.75 -8.07
C THR A 78 -6.33 -12.24 -7.05
N GLU A 79 -7.46 -12.93 -6.93
CA GLU A 79 -8.42 -12.67 -5.85
C GLU A 79 -7.78 -12.83 -4.47
N GLU A 80 -6.90 -13.82 -4.31
CA GLU A 80 -6.17 -14.07 -3.06
C GLU A 80 -5.19 -12.94 -2.74
N ASP A 81 -4.47 -12.41 -3.75
CA ASP A 81 -3.58 -11.25 -3.55
C ASP A 81 -4.37 -10.02 -3.07
N LEU A 82 -5.57 -9.79 -3.61
CA LEU A 82 -6.43 -8.70 -3.18
C LEU A 82 -6.96 -8.91 -1.75
N ALA A 83 -7.34 -10.16 -1.41
CA ALA A 83 -7.79 -10.49 -0.06
C ALA A 83 -6.69 -10.22 0.98
N HIS A 84 -5.47 -10.68 0.71
CA HIS A 84 -4.31 -10.41 1.56
C HIS A 84 -3.99 -8.92 1.65
N LEU A 85 -4.12 -8.17 0.55
CA LEU A 85 -3.91 -6.72 0.55
C LEU A 85 -4.92 -6.01 1.47
N PHE A 86 -6.21 -6.36 1.39
CA PHE A 86 -7.23 -5.79 2.28
C PHE A 86 -6.99 -6.18 3.74
N GLU A 87 -6.63 -7.43 4.01
CA GLU A 87 -6.31 -7.88 5.36
C GLU A 87 -5.12 -7.11 5.95
N ALA A 88 -4.04 -6.95 5.19
CA ALA A 88 -2.87 -6.18 5.59
C ALA A 88 -3.15 -4.67 5.74
N SER A 89 -4.24 -4.18 5.14
CA SER A 89 -4.65 -2.77 5.22
C SER A 89 -5.63 -2.49 6.36
N MET A 90 -5.99 -3.50 7.17
CA MET A 90 -6.89 -3.31 8.32
C MET A 90 -6.30 -2.40 9.38
N ARG A 91 -4.97 -2.41 9.53
CA ARG A 91 -4.16 -1.48 10.34
C ARG A 91 -2.87 -1.18 9.60
N LEU A 92 -2.45 0.08 9.59
CA LEU A 92 -1.31 0.56 8.84
C LEU A 92 -0.13 0.91 9.75
N TYR A 93 -0.35 1.46 10.94
CA TYR A 93 0.75 1.91 11.80
C TYR A 93 0.53 1.64 13.30
#